data_AF-I0WHK2-F1
#
_entry.id   AF-I0WHK2-F1
#
_cell.length_a   1.000
_cell.length_b   1.000
_cell.length_c   1.000
_cell.angle_alpha   90.00
_cell.angle_beta   90.00
_cell.angle_gamma   90.00
#
_symmetry.space_group_name_H-M   'P 1'
#
loop_
_entity.id
_entity.type
_entity.pdbx_description
1 polymer ?
#
loop_
_entity_poly.entity_id
_entity_poly.type
_entity_poly.pdbx_seq_one_letter_code
_entity_poly.pdbx_strand_id
1 'polypeptide(L)'
;MAPYTRRMTTAPDPFATLTMDGEQFEDGRLPVRALAELQRYVAIVLRAAELKWLDANPGKELPEDFHDSFELTIAEVRPGSATSVLERPQTSVYDSYYEEGRLDFEAALNEVLNDQSPDLWHPLVATEEFGEFGSSLDDGEFMSVPVANDSNSSLRVTPSSYQNKIRTAHKAATSVSLPPTLAIERRKESGWVVARLVALNGLESKFTLLLDGREVNGKFKEPEIFDDMKAVLGTSEKSPVVRIFGRLSFVGEDISRILEATKVQVLEVDGEPWSGRFIELAQLSEGWNDEARSSEAVAFSAIDGAREILRHVAKIGREIPGIYPSEDGGVSLEWASPQRVITIEVSPDGVYEMNRYSRDGESSAVEPTENLDGVKKFIDDTDVEAVRG
;
A
#
# COMPACT_ATOMS: atom_id res chain seq x y z
N MET A 1 -20.57 -16.97 54.01
CA MET A 1 -20.72 -16.38 52.66
C MET A 1 -21.15 -14.93 52.84
N ALA A 2 -20.22 -13.99 52.70
CA ALA A 2 -20.56 -12.58 52.69
C ALA A 2 -21.04 -12.20 51.27
N PRO A 3 -22.08 -11.39 51.11
CA PRO A 3 -22.55 -10.97 49.80
C PRO A 3 -21.52 -10.04 49.15
N TYR A 4 -21.22 -10.33 47.89
CA TYR A 4 -20.36 -9.51 47.05
C TYR A 4 -21.14 -8.24 46.68
N THR A 5 -20.95 -7.17 47.46
CA THR A 5 -21.48 -5.86 47.12
C THR A 5 -20.71 -5.34 45.91
N ARG A 6 -21.28 -5.54 44.72
CA ARG A 6 -20.82 -4.91 43.47
C ARG A 6 -20.90 -3.41 43.70
N ARG A 7 -19.75 -2.76 43.96
CA ARG A 7 -19.65 -1.31 43.91
C ARG A 7 -20.15 -0.90 42.52
N MET A 8 -21.22 -0.12 42.48
CA MET A 8 -21.61 0.65 41.31
C MET A 8 -20.49 1.66 41.06
N THR A 9 -19.47 1.27 40.31
CA THR A 9 -18.71 2.21 39.50
C THR A 9 -19.72 2.85 38.55
N THR A 10 -19.82 4.17 38.60
CA THR A 10 -20.50 4.98 37.57
C THR A 10 -20.11 4.42 36.21
N ALA A 11 -21.09 4.05 35.39
CA ALA A 11 -20.81 3.61 34.03
C ALA A 11 -19.97 4.69 33.33
N PRO A 12 -18.95 4.32 32.55
CA PRO A 12 -18.21 5.29 31.74
C PRO A 12 -19.21 6.10 30.90
N ASP A 13 -18.93 7.38 30.71
CA ASP A 13 -19.77 8.21 29.85
C ASP A 13 -19.87 7.55 28.47
N PRO A 14 -21.08 7.47 27.89
CA PRO A 14 -21.25 6.81 26.61
C PRO A 14 -20.47 7.56 25.53
N PHE A 15 -19.90 6.84 24.57
CA PHE A 15 -19.21 7.45 23.44
C PHE A 15 -20.16 8.30 22.62
N ALA A 16 -21.38 7.80 22.37
CA ALA A 16 -22.41 8.55 21.68
C ALA A 16 -23.80 8.12 22.10
N THR A 17 -24.79 8.99 21.89
CA THR A 17 -26.21 8.66 22.08
C THR A 17 -26.99 9.14 20.87
N LEU A 18 -27.62 8.22 20.14
CA LEU A 18 -28.44 8.52 18.98
C LEU A 18 -29.89 8.17 19.29
N THR A 19 -30.80 9.11 19.10
CA THR A 19 -32.23 8.89 19.38
C THR A 19 -33.02 8.83 18.08
N MET A 20 -33.80 7.78 17.88
CA MET A 20 -34.71 7.67 16.75
C MET A 20 -36.16 7.68 17.24
N ASP A 21 -37.01 8.42 16.56
CA ASP A 21 -38.39 8.68 16.96
C ASP A 21 -39.30 8.61 15.72
N GLY A 22 -40.54 8.16 15.95
CA GLY A 22 -41.54 7.77 14.97
C GLY A 22 -42.36 6.57 15.46
N GLU A 23 -43.50 6.29 14.82
CA GLU A 23 -44.42 5.21 15.21
C GLU A 23 -43.72 3.85 15.33
N GLN A 24 -42.74 3.57 14.46
CA GLN A 24 -42.00 2.30 14.48
C GLN A 24 -40.95 2.21 15.59
N PHE A 25 -40.59 3.33 16.22
CA PHE A 25 -39.62 3.43 17.30
C PHE A 25 -40.25 3.46 18.69
N GLU A 26 -41.59 3.46 18.77
CA GLU A 26 -42.32 3.41 20.03
C GLU A 26 -41.93 2.18 20.87
N ASP A 27 -42.02 2.34 22.19
CA ASP A 27 -41.61 1.33 23.18
C ASP A 27 -40.15 0.85 23.04
N GLY A 28 -39.27 1.66 22.45
CA GLY A 28 -37.86 1.34 22.28
C GLY A 28 -37.59 0.30 21.18
N ARG A 29 -38.52 0.12 20.25
CA ARG A 29 -38.32 -0.77 19.09
C ARG A 29 -37.34 -0.14 18.12
N LEU A 30 -36.39 -0.93 17.60
CA LEU A 30 -35.44 -0.46 16.59
C LEU A 30 -35.61 -1.32 15.32
N PRO A 31 -36.29 -0.81 14.28
CA PRO A 31 -36.40 -1.50 13.00
C PRO A 31 -35.03 -1.84 12.42
N VAL A 32 -34.89 -3.00 11.78
CA VAL A 32 -33.59 -3.45 11.21
C VAL A 32 -33.02 -2.44 10.20
N ARG A 33 -33.88 -1.76 9.43
CA ARG A 33 -33.44 -0.71 8.49
C ARG A 33 -32.73 0.45 9.19
N ALA A 34 -33.13 0.77 10.41
CA ALA A 34 -32.57 1.87 11.19
C ALA A 34 -31.15 1.57 11.70
N LEU A 35 -30.75 0.28 11.74
CA LEU A 35 -29.36 -0.11 12.00
C LEU A 35 -28.41 0.42 10.92
N ALA A 36 -28.89 0.68 9.71
CA ALA A 36 -28.09 1.29 8.65
C ALA A 36 -27.61 2.70 9.05
N GLU A 37 -28.39 3.47 9.81
CA GLU A 37 -27.94 4.79 10.28
C GLU A 37 -26.85 4.68 11.35
N LEU A 38 -26.93 3.68 12.22
CA LEU A 38 -25.87 3.42 13.20
C LEU A 38 -24.57 2.99 12.50
N GLN A 39 -24.67 2.16 11.45
CA GLN A 39 -23.52 1.78 10.64
C GLN A 39 -22.90 2.97 9.91
N ARG A 40 -23.73 3.85 9.32
CA ARG A 40 -23.25 5.09 8.69
C ARG A 40 -22.60 6.01 9.70
N TYR A 41 -23.19 6.19 10.88
CA TYR A 41 -22.61 6.96 11.97
C TYR A 41 -21.19 6.47 12.29
N VAL A 42 -21.03 5.16 12.53
CA VAL A 42 -19.71 4.53 12.79
C VAL A 42 -18.72 4.83 11.67
N ALA A 43 -19.14 4.65 10.41
CA ALA A 43 -18.27 4.87 9.26
C ALA A 43 -17.85 6.34 9.10
N ILE A 44 -18.75 7.30 9.33
CA ILE A 44 -18.45 8.73 9.23
C ILE A 44 -17.48 9.14 10.35
N VAL A 45 -17.73 8.70 11.58
CA VAL A 45 -16.85 8.98 12.73
C VAL A 45 -15.45 8.39 12.51
N LEU A 46 -15.37 7.15 12.01
CA LEU A 46 -14.09 6.52 11.71
C LEU A 46 -13.35 7.30 10.61
N ARG A 47 -14.05 7.70 9.55
CA ARG A 47 -13.46 8.50 8.47
C ARG A 47 -12.97 9.87 8.96
N ALA A 48 -13.68 10.48 9.90
CA ALA A 48 -13.28 11.73 10.54
C ALA A 48 -12.00 11.54 11.39
N ALA A 49 -11.94 10.45 12.14
CA ALA A 49 -10.78 10.09 12.94
C ALA A 49 -9.53 9.83 12.07
N GLU A 50 -9.70 9.17 10.92
CA GLU A 50 -8.61 9.00 9.94
C GLU A 50 -8.03 10.35 9.50
N LEU A 51 -8.90 11.33 9.20
CA LEU A 51 -8.47 12.66 8.79
C LEU A 51 -7.67 13.36 9.90
N LYS A 52 -8.10 13.26 11.16
CA LYS A 52 -7.37 13.80 12.31
C LYS A 52 -6.02 13.11 12.51
N TRP A 53 -5.99 11.79 12.38
CA TRP A 53 -4.76 11.04 12.52
C TRP A 53 -3.73 11.45 11.46
N LEU A 54 -4.17 11.56 10.20
CA LEU A 54 -3.33 11.95 9.07
C LEU A 54 -2.85 13.40 9.17
N ASP A 55 -3.70 14.31 9.65
CA ASP A 55 -3.32 15.71 9.91
C ASP A 55 -2.26 15.81 11.02
N ALA A 56 -2.43 15.04 12.11
CA ALA A 56 -1.46 14.97 13.19
C ALA A 56 -0.17 14.19 12.83
N ASN A 57 -0.19 13.35 11.79
CA ASN A 57 0.92 12.52 11.35
C ASN A 57 1.24 12.70 9.85
N PRO A 58 1.72 13.88 9.43
CA PRO A 58 1.99 14.15 8.02
C PRO A 58 3.00 13.15 7.42
N GLY A 59 2.67 12.60 6.25
CA GLY A 59 3.54 11.68 5.51
C GLY A 59 3.61 10.26 6.07
N LYS A 60 2.87 9.94 7.14
CA LYS A 60 2.76 8.57 7.64
C LYS A 60 1.52 7.88 7.08
N GLU A 61 1.61 6.56 6.91
CA GLU A 61 0.45 5.73 6.60
C GLU A 61 -0.36 5.44 7.87
N LEU A 62 -1.68 5.35 7.70
CA LEU A 62 -2.58 4.98 8.78
C LEU A 62 -2.17 3.61 9.37
N PRO A 63 -2.10 3.44 10.70
CA PRO A 63 -1.72 2.18 11.32
C PRO A 63 -2.65 1.05 10.89
N GLU A 64 -2.10 -0.16 10.67
CA GLU A 64 -2.88 -1.30 10.20
C GLU A 64 -4.04 -1.67 11.14
N ASP A 65 -3.85 -1.47 12.44
CA ASP A 65 -4.81 -1.75 13.51
C ASP A 65 -5.76 -0.57 13.81
N PHE A 66 -5.67 0.54 13.07
CA PHE A 66 -6.45 1.75 13.36
C PHE A 66 -7.95 1.53 13.19
N HIS A 67 -8.40 0.79 12.17
CA HIS A 67 -9.84 0.50 12.02
C HIS A 67 -10.29 -0.57 12.99
N ASP A 68 -9.49 -1.61 13.18
CA ASP A 68 -9.81 -2.75 14.04
C ASP A 68 -9.91 -2.36 15.52
N SER A 69 -9.24 -1.26 15.90
CA SER A 69 -9.29 -0.67 17.24
C SER A 69 -10.53 0.19 17.51
N PHE A 70 -11.38 0.43 16.49
CA PHE A 70 -12.62 1.19 16.62
C PHE A 70 -13.85 0.29 16.52
N GLU A 71 -14.41 -0.04 17.67
CA GLU A 71 -15.67 -0.79 17.77
C GLU A 71 -16.67 0.00 18.62
N LEU A 72 -17.90 0.17 18.10
CA LEU A 72 -19.04 0.67 18.86
C LEU A 72 -20.03 -0.47 19.11
N THR A 73 -20.45 -0.63 20.36
CA THR A 73 -21.51 -1.56 20.75
C THR A 73 -22.73 -0.78 21.25
N ILE A 74 -23.93 -1.24 20.92
CA ILE A 74 -25.16 -0.73 21.54
C ILE A 74 -25.24 -1.30 22.96
N ALA A 75 -24.97 -0.46 23.96
CA ALA A 75 -25.02 -0.84 25.37
C ALA A 75 -26.46 -0.92 25.89
N GLU A 76 -27.32 -0.01 25.43
CA GLU A 76 -28.72 0.09 25.85
C GLU A 76 -29.56 0.71 24.73
N VAL A 77 -30.83 0.29 24.62
CA VAL A 77 -31.87 1.01 23.86
C VAL A 77 -32.94 1.46 24.86
N ARG A 78 -33.11 2.77 25.07
CA ARG A 78 -34.03 3.29 26.10
C ARG A 78 -35.48 3.39 25.57
N PRO A 79 -36.50 3.27 26.44
CA PRO A 79 -37.90 3.46 26.06
C PRO A 79 -38.25 4.94 25.80
N GLY A 80 -39.28 5.18 24.97
CA GLY A 80 -39.86 6.52 24.71
C GLY A 80 -39.37 7.20 23.43
N SER A 81 -38.39 6.60 22.78
CA SER A 81 -37.80 6.83 21.45
C SER A 81 -36.64 5.84 21.42
N ALA A 82 -36.34 5.16 20.31
CA ALA A 82 -35.27 4.16 20.28
C ALA A 82 -33.88 4.81 20.43
N THR A 83 -33.55 5.20 21.66
CA THR A 83 -32.29 5.87 22.02
C THR A 83 -31.22 4.83 22.21
N SER A 84 -30.36 4.70 21.19
CA SER A 84 -29.20 3.83 21.18
C SER A 84 -28.05 4.50 21.91
N VAL A 85 -27.65 3.91 23.04
CA VAL A 85 -26.46 4.29 23.80
C VAL A 85 -25.28 3.50 23.25
N LEU A 86 -24.31 4.20 22.65
CA LEU A 86 -23.14 3.58 22.04
C LEU A 86 -21.94 3.70 22.97
N GLU A 87 -21.28 2.57 23.20
CA GLU A 87 -20.08 2.49 24.03
C GLU A 87 -18.93 1.87 23.26
N ARG A 88 -17.71 2.25 23.66
CA ARG A 88 -16.47 1.64 23.19
C ARG A 88 -16.02 0.60 24.21
N PRO A 89 -16.16 -0.70 23.91
CA PRO A 89 -15.82 -1.75 24.88
C PRO A 89 -14.30 -1.87 25.10
N GLN A 90 -13.50 -1.38 24.15
CA GLN A 90 -12.05 -1.44 24.17
C GLN A 90 -11.46 -0.03 24.06
N THR A 91 -10.45 0.23 24.89
CA THR A 91 -9.61 1.42 24.79
C THR A 91 -8.44 1.15 23.86
N SER A 92 -8.05 2.16 23.09
CA SER A 92 -6.95 2.13 22.14
C SER A 92 -6.06 3.34 22.32
N VAL A 93 -4.83 3.27 21.81
CA VAL A 93 -3.95 4.43 21.70
C VAL A 93 -4.50 5.51 20.76
N TYR A 94 -5.50 5.17 19.94
CA TYR A 94 -6.16 6.08 18.99
C TYR A 94 -7.42 6.75 19.55
N ASP A 95 -7.75 6.53 20.83
CA ASP A 95 -9.01 6.98 21.45
C ASP A 95 -9.31 8.46 21.27
N SER A 96 -8.29 9.32 21.36
CA SER A 96 -8.44 10.76 21.14
C SER A 96 -8.89 11.08 19.71
N TYR A 97 -8.37 10.36 18.70
CA TYR A 97 -8.74 10.59 17.30
C TYR A 97 -10.18 10.18 17.02
N TYR A 98 -10.68 9.11 17.63
CA TYR A 98 -12.08 8.72 17.48
C TYR A 98 -13.03 9.71 18.13
N GLU A 99 -12.66 10.24 19.30
CA GLU A 99 -13.43 11.26 19.99
C GLU A 99 -13.44 12.58 19.21
N GLU A 100 -12.29 13.01 18.69
CA GLU A 100 -12.19 14.17 17.81
C GLU A 100 -12.97 13.96 16.51
N GLY A 101 -12.91 12.75 15.93
CA GLY A 101 -13.69 12.38 14.74
C GLY A 101 -15.20 12.45 14.98
N ARG A 102 -15.65 12.05 16.17
CA ARG A 102 -17.05 12.19 16.59
C ARG A 102 -17.47 13.65 16.63
N LEU A 103 -16.68 14.50 17.28
CA LEU A 103 -16.96 15.93 17.40
C LEU A 103 -16.96 16.63 16.03
N ASP A 104 -16.03 16.27 15.14
CA ASP A 104 -15.97 16.78 13.77
C ASP A 104 -17.22 16.42 12.96
N PHE A 105 -17.69 15.18 13.08
CA PHE A 105 -18.93 14.77 12.43
C PHE A 105 -20.13 15.59 12.93
N GLU A 106 -20.28 15.72 14.26
CA GLU A 106 -21.36 16.49 14.87
C GLU A 106 -21.30 17.98 14.46
N ALA A 107 -20.10 18.55 14.38
CA ALA A 107 -19.88 19.90 13.90
C ALA A 107 -20.26 20.03 12.41
N ALA A 108 -19.77 19.16 11.54
CA ALA A 108 -20.09 19.18 10.10
C ALA A 108 -21.59 19.00 9.84
N LEU A 109 -22.25 18.10 10.59
CA LEU A 109 -23.69 17.92 10.50
C LEU A 109 -24.45 19.18 10.95
N ASN A 110 -24.01 19.83 12.03
CA ASN A 110 -24.58 21.09 12.50
C ASN A 110 -24.44 22.20 11.45
N GLU A 111 -23.28 22.33 10.81
CA GLU A 111 -23.02 23.30 9.75
C GLU A 111 -23.98 23.10 8.56
N VAL A 112 -24.10 21.86 8.09
CA VAL A 112 -24.98 21.49 6.96
C VAL A 112 -26.44 21.72 7.31
N LEU A 113 -26.88 21.32 8.50
CA LEU A 113 -28.28 21.47 8.91
C LEU A 113 -28.68 22.92 9.19
N ASN A 114 -27.73 23.81 9.48
CA ASN A 114 -27.97 25.23 9.69
C ASN A 114 -27.59 26.12 8.48
N ASP A 115 -27.43 25.50 7.30
CA ASP A 115 -27.17 26.19 6.03
C ASP A 115 -25.91 27.09 6.05
N GLN A 116 -24.85 26.64 6.73
CA GLN A 116 -23.55 27.30 6.64
C GLN A 116 -22.91 27.11 5.25
N SER A 117 -22.07 28.08 4.87
CA SER A 117 -21.52 28.19 3.50
C SER A 117 -20.72 26.95 3.06
N PRO A 118 -20.80 26.54 1.78
CA PRO A 118 -20.01 25.44 1.23
C PRO A 118 -18.50 25.55 1.44
N ASP A 119 -17.96 26.77 1.44
CA ASP A 119 -16.51 27.02 1.65
C ASP A 119 -16.02 26.63 3.04
N LEU A 120 -16.94 26.46 4.00
CA LEU A 120 -16.65 26.10 5.38
C LEU A 120 -16.87 24.61 5.64
N TRP A 121 -17.44 23.87 4.69
CA TRP A 121 -17.79 22.47 4.93
C TRP A 121 -16.54 21.62 5.14
N HIS A 122 -16.59 20.86 6.22
CA HIS A 122 -15.59 19.84 6.51
C HIS A 122 -15.49 18.81 5.35
N PRO A 123 -14.30 18.28 5.02
CA PRO A 123 -14.12 17.27 3.96
C PRO A 123 -15.02 16.04 4.08
N LEU A 124 -15.51 15.75 5.28
CA LEU A 124 -16.49 14.69 5.53
C LEU A 124 -17.79 14.84 4.74
N VAL A 125 -18.22 16.06 4.42
CA VAL A 125 -19.47 16.30 3.67
C VAL A 125 -19.41 15.66 2.28
N ALA A 126 -18.21 15.50 1.71
CA ALA A 126 -18.00 14.87 0.42
C ALA A 126 -18.03 13.33 0.45
N THR A 127 -18.09 12.68 1.63
CA THR A 127 -18.13 11.22 1.70
C THR A 127 -19.52 10.68 1.41
N GLU A 128 -19.59 9.46 0.85
CA GLU A 128 -20.86 8.82 0.50
C GLU A 128 -21.70 8.53 1.75
N GLU A 129 -21.06 8.12 2.84
CA GLU A 129 -21.73 7.81 4.11
C GLU A 129 -22.41 9.03 4.70
N PHE A 130 -21.76 10.21 4.63
CA PHE A 130 -22.36 11.47 5.04
C PHE A 130 -23.53 11.84 4.13
N GLY A 131 -23.36 11.71 2.81
CA GLY A 131 -24.39 11.99 1.81
C GLY A 131 -25.64 11.11 1.93
N GLU A 132 -25.53 9.93 2.54
CA GLU A 132 -26.62 8.99 2.80
C GLU A 132 -27.12 8.98 4.26
N PHE A 133 -26.58 9.86 5.12
CA PHE A 133 -26.97 9.90 6.53
C PHE A 133 -28.42 10.41 6.71
N GLY A 134 -29.27 9.58 7.30
CA GLY A 134 -30.71 9.82 7.43
C GLY A 134 -31.56 9.29 6.27
N SER A 135 -30.97 8.62 5.28
CA SER A 135 -31.71 8.14 4.11
C SER A 135 -32.64 6.95 4.36
N SER A 136 -32.51 6.27 5.51
CA SER A 136 -33.41 5.17 5.88
C SER A 136 -34.68 5.63 6.60
N LEU A 137 -34.80 6.91 6.97
CA LEU A 137 -35.95 7.45 7.70
C LEU A 137 -37.18 7.58 6.80
N ASP A 138 -38.34 7.17 7.30
CA ASP A 138 -39.64 7.32 6.64
C ASP A 138 -40.33 8.64 7.04
N ASP A 139 -41.40 9.01 6.33
CA ASP A 139 -42.21 10.18 6.65
C ASP A 139 -42.78 10.09 8.08
N GLY A 140 -42.56 11.15 8.87
CA GLY A 140 -42.96 11.20 10.28
C GLY A 140 -41.85 10.74 11.24
N GLU A 141 -40.75 10.20 10.73
CA GLU A 141 -39.61 9.78 11.54
C GLU A 141 -38.53 10.85 11.62
N PHE A 142 -37.73 10.79 12.68
CA PHE A 142 -36.53 11.59 12.80
C PHE A 142 -35.47 10.91 13.65
N MET A 143 -34.23 11.33 13.44
CA MET A 143 -33.09 10.98 14.27
C MET A 143 -32.52 12.24 14.92
N SER A 144 -32.17 12.15 16.19
CA SER A 144 -31.50 13.19 16.95
C SER A 144 -30.07 12.77 17.22
N VAL A 145 -29.12 13.63 16.82
CA VAL A 145 -27.68 13.51 17.05
C VAL A 145 -27.26 14.59 18.04
N PRO A 146 -26.40 14.33 19.04
CA PRO A 146 -25.91 15.38 19.94
C PRO A 146 -25.17 16.49 19.19
N VAL A 147 -25.20 17.70 19.74
CA VAL A 147 -24.36 18.80 19.25
C VAL A 147 -22.99 18.71 19.93
N ALA A 148 -21.93 18.86 19.15
CA ALA A 148 -20.57 18.88 19.67
C ALA A 148 -20.42 19.91 20.80
N ASN A 149 -19.88 19.48 21.95
CA ASN A 149 -19.67 20.29 23.15
C ASN A 149 -20.95 20.88 23.80
N ASP A 150 -22.15 20.46 23.41
CA ASP A 150 -23.40 20.83 24.07
C ASP A 150 -24.32 19.61 24.27
N SER A 151 -24.18 18.98 25.44
CA SER A 151 -24.94 17.78 25.82
C SER A 151 -26.45 18.01 25.96
N ASN A 152 -26.91 19.26 25.98
CA ASN A 152 -28.34 19.60 26.09
C ASN A 152 -29.00 19.91 24.75
N SER A 153 -28.20 19.99 23.67
CA SER A 153 -28.68 20.29 22.34
C SER A 153 -28.55 19.07 21.43
N SER A 154 -29.54 18.87 20.56
CA SER A 154 -29.52 17.81 19.56
C SER A 154 -29.91 18.32 18.18
N LEU A 155 -29.16 17.90 17.18
CA LEU A 155 -29.44 18.07 15.76
C LEU A 155 -30.52 17.10 15.33
N ARG A 156 -31.57 17.61 14.71
CA ARG A 156 -32.68 16.79 14.22
C ARG A 156 -32.53 16.53 12.72
N VAL A 157 -32.37 15.27 12.36
CA VAL A 157 -32.36 14.78 10.98
C VAL A 157 -33.72 14.18 10.66
N THR A 158 -34.38 14.72 9.64
CA THR A 158 -35.66 14.25 9.09
C THR A 158 -35.47 13.84 7.63
N PRO A 159 -36.43 13.11 7.01
CA PRO A 159 -36.40 12.87 5.56
C PRO A 159 -36.27 14.16 4.74
N SER A 160 -36.92 15.23 5.21
CA SER A 160 -36.87 16.55 4.57
C SER A 160 -35.52 17.25 4.73
N SER A 161 -34.85 17.16 5.88
CA SER A 161 -33.50 17.73 6.04
C SER A 161 -32.45 16.90 5.32
N TYR A 162 -32.62 15.59 5.25
CA TYR A 162 -31.79 14.70 4.44
C TYR A 162 -31.84 15.12 2.96
N GLN A 163 -33.04 15.20 2.37
CA GLN A 163 -33.19 15.51 0.95
C GLN A 163 -32.72 16.94 0.61
N ASN A 164 -33.10 17.92 1.43
CA ASN A 164 -32.89 19.33 1.09
C ASN A 164 -31.52 19.86 1.53
N LYS A 165 -30.96 19.34 2.63
CA LYS A 165 -29.71 19.85 3.21
C LYS A 165 -28.57 18.87 3.03
N ILE A 166 -28.64 17.68 3.65
CA ILE A 166 -27.51 16.72 3.69
C ILE A 166 -27.12 16.28 2.28
N ARG A 167 -28.09 15.78 1.49
CA ARG A 167 -27.84 15.31 0.13
C ARG A 167 -27.43 16.44 -0.81
N THR A 168 -28.00 17.62 -0.65
CA THR A 168 -27.63 18.81 -1.44
C THR A 168 -26.20 19.24 -1.12
N ALA A 169 -25.83 19.30 0.16
CA ALA A 169 -24.49 19.64 0.60
C ALA A 169 -23.47 18.62 0.11
N HIS A 170 -23.76 17.33 0.22
CA HIS A 170 -22.91 16.28 -0.34
C HIS A 170 -22.70 16.44 -1.86
N LYS A 171 -23.77 16.66 -2.63
CA LYS A 171 -23.67 16.91 -4.08
C LYS A 171 -22.83 18.14 -4.40
N ALA A 172 -23.00 19.22 -3.63
CA ALA A 172 -22.22 20.43 -3.80
C ALA A 172 -20.75 20.20 -3.43
N ALA A 173 -20.46 19.56 -2.30
CA ALA A 173 -19.12 19.22 -1.83
C ALA A 173 -18.36 18.27 -2.77
N THR A 174 -19.07 17.34 -3.42
CA THR A 174 -18.48 16.43 -4.43
C THR A 174 -18.30 17.10 -5.79
N SER A 175 -19.08 18.15 -6.09
CA SER A 175 -18.96 18.93 -7.33
C SER A 175 -17.90 20.04 -7.27
N VAL A 176 -17.60 20.54 -6.06
CA VAL A 176 -16.48 21.45 -5.81
C VAL A 176 -15.24 20.57 -5.69
N SER A 177 -14.28 20.73 -6.61
CA SER A 177 -12.96 20.11 -6.47
C SER A 177 -12.41 20.49 -5.10
N LEU A 178 -12.29 19.50 -4.21
CA LEU A 178 -11.76 19.69 -2.85
C LEU A 178 -10.47 20.54 -2.92
N PRO A 179 -10.28 21.54 -2.04
CA PRO A 179 -8.98 22.19 -1.91
C PRO A 179 -7.92 21.12 -1.60
N PRO A 180 -6.72 21.18 -2.23
CA PRO A 180 -5.74 20.10 -2.27
C PRO A 180 -4.94 19.92 -0.97
N THR A 181 -5.51 20.23 0.19
CA THR A 181 -4.90 19.91 1.48
C THR A 181 -5.51 18.59 1.96
N LEU A 182 -4.69 17.54 1.99
CA LEU A 182 -4.96 16.15 2.43
C LEU A 182 -5.38 15.13 1.35
N ALA A 183 -5.32 15.48 0.06
CA ALA A 183 -5.19 14.43 -0.95
C ALA A 183 -3.75 13.92 -0.88
N ILE A 184 -3.50 12.82 -0.17
CA ILE A 184 -2.30 12.02 -0.43
C ILE A 184 -2.36 11.70 -1.92
N GLU A 185 -1.48 12.31 -2.72
CA GLU A 185 -1.46 12.08 -4.17
C GLU A 185 -1.16 10.60 -4.41
N ARG A 186 -2.24 9.84 -4.60
CA ARG A 186 -2.17 8.43 -4.90
C ARG A 186 -2.06 8.28 -6.40
N ARG A 187 -0.81 8.19 -6.84
CA ARG A 187 -0.49 7.93 -8.24
C ARG A 187 -0.59 6.43 -8.50
N LYS A 188 -1.19 6.05 -9.63
CA LYS A 188 -1.29 4.64 -10.05
C LYS A 188 -0.58 4.48 -11.37
N GLU A 189 0.37 3.57 -11.42
CA GLU A 189 1.20 3.35 -12.60
C GLU A 189 1.42 1.86 -12.80
N SER A 190 1.68 1.46 -14.04
CA SER A 190 2.15 0.09 -14.29
C SER A 190 3.66 0.11 -14.30
N GLY A 191 4.29 -0.81 -13.60
CA GLY A 191 5.73 -0.81 -13.45
C GLY A 191 6.25 -2.09 -12.83
N TRP A 192 7.57 -2.18 -12.83
CA TRP A 192 8.30 -3.24 -12.16
C TRP A 192 8.62 -2.85 -10.73
N VAL A 193 8.55 -3.80 -9.81
CA VAL A 193 9.04 -3.67 -8.44
C VAL A 193 9.87 -4.89 -8.09
N VAL A 194 11.03 -4.67 -7.46
CA VAL A 194 11.91 -5.74 -6.95
C VAL A 194 11.85 -5.74 -5.43
N ALA A 195 11.44 -6.87 -4.86
CA ALA A 195 11.26 -6.99 -3.41
C ALA A 195 11.38 -8.46 -2.97
N ARG A 196 11.39 -8.71 -1.66
CA ARG A 196 11.39 -10.08 -1.13
C ARG A 196 9.99 -10.59 -0.91
N LEU A 197 9.66 -11.78 -1.40
CA LEU A 197 8.35 -12.38 -1.14
C LEU A 197 8.34 -13.02 0.26
N VAL A 198 7.49 -12.52 1.17
CA VAL A 198 7.45 -12.96 2.57
C VAL A 198 6.19 -13.75 2.93
N ALA A 199 5.06 -13.49 2.24
CA ALA A 199 3.83 -14.25 2.45
C ALA A 199 3.03 -14.41 1.15
N LEU A 200 2.30 -15.52 1.03
CA LEU A 200 1.40 -15.83 -0.08
C LEU A 200 0.16 -16.54 0.44
N ASN A 201 -1.01 -16.03 0.05
CA ASN A 201 -2.31 -16.60 0.38
C ASN A 201 -3.08 -16.86 -0.93
N GLY A 202 -3.13 -18.13 -1.32
CA GLY A 202 -3.83 -18.57 -2.53
C GLY A 202 -5.35 -18.49 -2.46
N LEU A 203 -5.95 -18.53 -1.27
CA LEU A 203 -7.40 -18.46 -1.11
C LEU A 203 -7.93 -17.04 -1.30
N GLU A 204 -7.17 -16.04 -0.83
CA GLU A 204 -7.55 -14.62 -0.94
C GLU A 204 -6.93 -13.92 -2.15
N SER A 205 -6.14 -14.64 -2.93
CA SER A 205 -5.30 -14.13 -4.01
C SER A 205 -4.43 -12.94 -3.59
N LYS A 206 -3.82 -13.04 -2.41
CA LYS A 206 -2.98 -12.00 -1.79
C LYS A 206 -1.55 -12.48 -1.60
N PHE A 207 -0.62 -11.53 -1.61
CA PHE A 207 0.77 -11.75 -1.24
C PHE A 207 1.33 -10.54 -0.52
N THR A 208 2.42 -10.72 0.21
CA THR A 208 3.13 -9.66 0.92
C THR A 208 4.59 -9.68 0.51
N LEU A 209 5.10 -8.50 0.13
CA LEU A 209 6.50 -8.29 -0.19
C LEU A 209 7.17 -7.46 0.90
N LEU A 210 8.48 -7.62 1.07
CA LEU A 210 9.33 -6.75 1.85
C LEU A 210 10.17 -5.90 0.89
N LEU A 211 9.84 -4.61 0.81
CA LEU A 211 10.51 -3.59 -0.01
C LEU A 211 11.18 -2.58 0.93
N ASP A 212 12.51 -2.49 0.89
CA ASP A 212 13.31 -1.59 1.75
C ASP A 212 12.99 -1.71 3.25
N GLY A 213 12.67 -2.94 3.69
CA GLY A 213 12.31 -3.22 5.08
C GLY A 213 10.85 -2.91 5.45
N ARG A 214 10.03 -2.45 4.51
CA ARG A 214 8.58 -2.24 4.67
C ARG A 214 7.78 -3.34 4.01
N GLU A 215 6.68 -3.74 4.64
CA GLU A 215 5.75 -4.69 4.05
C GLU A 215 4.82 -3.98 3.06
N VAL A 216 4.75 -4.52 1.84
CA VAL A 216 3.89 -4.03 0.77
C VAL A 216 2.96 -5.16 0.36
N ASN A 217 1.67 -4.92 0.53
CA ASN A 217 0.65 -5.89 0.19
C ASN A 217 0.30 -5.86 -1.31
N GLY A 218 0.00 -7.04 -1.85
CA GLY A 218 -0.29 -7.23 -3.25
C GLY A 218 -1.46 -8.18 -3.51
N LYS A 219 -2.05 -8.08 -4.71
CA LYS A 219 -3.08 -9.00 -5.20
C LYS A 219 -2.71 -9.56 -6.56
N PHE A 220 -3.12 -10.80 -6.84
CA PHE A 220 -3.05 -11.40 -8.18
C PHE A 220 -4.45 -11.90 -8.59
N LYS A 221 -4.64 -12.17 -9.88
CA LYS A 221 -5.89 -12.78 -10.39
C LYS A 221 -5.62 -14.09 -11.10
N GLU A 222 -4.52 -14.16 -11.82
CA GLU A 222 -4.18 -15.31 -12.66
C GLU A 222 -3.60 -16.43 -11.79
N PRO A 223 -4.08 -17.69 -11.93
CA PRO A 223 -3.54 -18.83 -11.20
C PRO A 223 -2.05 -19.08 -11.48
N GLU A 224 -1.59 -18.77 -12.71
CA GLU A 224 -0.18 -18.92 -13.10
C GLU A 224 0.75 -18.07 -12.22
N ILE A 225 0.32 -16.85 -11.88
CA ILE A 225 1.05 -15.95 -10.96
C ILE A 225 1.17 -16.56 -9.56
N PHE A 226 0.14 -17.28 -9.10
CA PHE A 226 0.22 -17.99 -7.83
C PHE A 226 1.21 -19.15 -7.89
N ASP A 227 1.17 -19.94 -8.96
CA ASP A 227 2.08 -21.06 -9.14
C ASP A 227 3.54 -20.58 -9.24
N ASP A 228 3.77 -19.49 -9.96
CA ASP A 228 5.07 -18.81 -10.04
C ASP A 228 5.53 -18.36 -8.66
N MET A 229 4.72 -17.62 -7.90
CA MET A 229 5.09 -17.16 -6.55
C MET A 229 5.31 -18.32 -5.58
N LYS A 230 4.50 -19.37 -5.67
CA LYS A 230 4.58 -20.56 -4.82
C LYS A 230 5.85 -21.38 -5.08
N ALA A 231 6.28 -21.47 -6.34
CA ALA A 231 7.52 -22.15 -6.71
C ALA A 231 8.73 -21.54 -5.99
N VAL A 232 8.68 -20.24 -5.69
CA VAL A 232 9.78 -19.49 -5.09
C VAL A 232 9.74 -19.50 -3.56
N LEU A 233 8.56 -19.54 -2.96
CA LEU A 233 8.38 -19.45 -1.50
C LEU A 233 8.99 -20.62 -0.68
N GLY A 234 9.68 -21.56 -1.34
CA GLY A 234 10.39 -22.67 -0.71
C GLY A 234 11.85 -22.85 -1.14
N THR A 235 12.43 -21.97 -1.96
CA THR A 235 13.80 -22.17 -2.49
C THR A 235 14.91 -21.59 -1.63
N SER A 236 14.61 -20.78 -0.61
CA SER A 236 15.63 -20.11 0.21
C SER A 236 15.22 -20.04 1.69
N GLU A 237 16.17 -20.24 2.61
CA GLU A 237 16.02 -19.98 4.05
C GLU A 237 15.78 -18.48 4.37
N LYS A 238 16.10 -17.59 3.42
CA LYS A 238 15.90 -16.13 3.51
C LYS A 238 14.99 -15.70 2.36
N SER A 239 13.77 -15.24 2.66
CA SER A 239 12.73 -14.80 1.72
C SER A 239 13.27 -14.39 0.33
N PRO A 240 12.90 -15.11 -0.74
CA PRO A 240 13.49 -14.99 -2.07
C PRO A 240 13.22 -13.61 -2.69
N VAL A 241 14.14 -13.13 -3.53
CA VAL A 241 13.98 -11.87 -4.26
C VAL A 241 13.16 -12.14 -5.52
N VAL A 242 12.09 -11.37 -5.70
CA VAL A 242 11.20 -11.45 -6.85
C VAL A 242 11.09 -10.08 -7.50
N ARG A 243 10.87 -10.07 -8.80
CA ARG A 243 10.51 -8.89 -9.59
C ARG A 243 9.11 -9.07 -10.12
N ILE A 244 8.24 -8.12 -9.79
CA ILE A 244 6.82 -8.19 -10.10
C ILE A 244 6.48 -7.02 -11.01
N PHE A 245 5.88 -7.32 -12.16
CA PHE A 245 5.21 -6.32 -12.97
C PHE A 245 3.75 -6.27 -12.57
N GLY A 246 3.22 -5.06 -12.46
CA GLY A 246 1.83 -4.90 -12.14
C GLY A 246 1.42 -3.46 -12.05
N ARG A 247 0.15 -3.28 -11.67
CA ARG A 247 -0.42 -1.97 -11.39
C ARG A 247 -0.11 -1.60 -9.95
N LEU A 248 0.76 -0.63 -9.76
CA LEU A 248 1.27 -0.14 -8.49
C LEU A 248 0.45 1.07 -8.04
N SER A 249 0.33 1.24 -6.72
CA SER A 249 -0.24 2.42 -6.08
C SER A 249 0.83 3.08 -5.25
N PHE A 250 1.10 4.35 -5.52
CA PHE A 250 2.09 5.14 -4.82
C PHE A 250 1.43 6.09 -3.81
N VAL A 251 2.17 6.43 -2.76
CA VAL A 251 1.90 7.52 -1.84
C VAL A 251 3.16 8.39 -1.86
N GLY A 252 3.10 9.53 -2.55
CA GLY A 252 4.32 10.26 -2.92
C GLY A 252 5.18 9.45 -3.89
N GLU A 253 6.43 9.19 -3.54
CA GLU A 253 7.37 8.36 -4.33
C GLU A 253 7.35 6.87 -3.91
N ASP A 254 6.73 6.56 -2.77
CA ASP A 254 6.76 5.22 -2.19
C ASP A 254 5.63 4.33 -2.71
N ILE A 255 5.92 3.06 -2.94
CA ILE A 255 4.89 2.06 -3.28
C ILE A 255 4.11 1.70 -2.00
N SER A 256 2.83 2.06 -1.98
CA SER A 256 1.88 1.69 -0.91
C SER A 256 1.24 0.32 -1.11
N ARG A 257 1.01 -0.09 -2.37
CA ARG A 257 0.31 -1.35 -2.69
C ARG A 257 0.54 -1.80 -4.12
N ILE A 258 0.56 -3.11 -4.33
CA ILE A 258 0.44 -3.71 -5.65
C ILE A 258 -1.03 -4.07 -5.88
N LEU A 259 -1.72 -3.26 -6.68
CA LEU A 259 -3.17 -3.43 -6.91
C LEU A 259 -3.47 -4.71 -7.69
N GLU A 260 -2.55 -5.10 -8.58
CA GLU A 260 -2.66 -6.28 -9.43
C GLU A 260 -1.30 -6.65 -10.02
N ALA A 261 -0.78 -7.82 -9.66
CA ALA A 261 0.38 -8.44 -10.28
C ALA A 261 -0.03 -9.16 -11.57
N THR A 262 0.72 -8.92 -12.65
CA THR A 262 0.50 -9.49 -13.98
C THR A 262 1.68 -10.28 -14.51
N LYS A 263 2.88 -10.09 -13.96
CA LYS A 263 4.04 -10.91 -14.28
C LYS A 263 4.94 -11.04 -13.05
N VAL A 264 5.47 -12.24 -12.82
CA VAL A 264 6.44 -12.49 -11.75
C VAL A 264 7.69 -13.08 -12.39
N GLN A 265 8.84 -12.54 -11.99
CA GLN A 265 10.14 -13.08 -12.33
C GLN A 265 10.90 -13.32 -11.03
N VAL A 266 11.66 -14.39 -11.03
CA VAL A 266 12.39 -14.85 -9.86
C VAL A 266 13.83 -14.44 -10.03
N LEU A 267 14.38 -13.79 -9.01
CA LEU A 267 15.83 -13.63 -8.94
C LEU A 267 16.34 -14.65 -7.93
N GLU A 268 16.96 -15.71 -8.43
CA GLU A 268 17.70 -16.61 -7.55
C GLU A 268 18.89 -15.86 -6.96
N VAL A 269 18.88 -15.72 -5.64
CA VAL A 269 19.98 -15.11 -4.89
C VAL A 269 20.53 -16.17 -3.97
N ASP A 270 21.44 -16.97 -4.50
CA ASP A 270 22.23 -17.86 -3.66
C ASP A 270 23.32 -17.00 -2.98
N GLY A 271 23.90 -17.46 -1.87
CA GLY A 271 24.83 -16.67 -1.06
C GLY A 271 26.18 -16.32 -1.72
N GLU A 272 26.26 -16.22 -3.05
CA GLU A 272 27.48 -15.90 -3.78
C GLU A 272 27.97 -14.46 -3.53
N PRO A 273 29.29 -14.19 -3.67
CA PRO A 273 29.85 -12.88 -3.38
C PRO A 273 29.26 -11.71 -4.21
N TRP A 274 28.81 -11.99 -5.43
CA TRP A 274 28.25 -11.01 -6.37
C TRP A 274 26.73 -10.83 -6.23
N SER A 275 26.08 -11.61 -5.38
CA SER A 275 24.62 -11.59 -5.23
C SER A 275 24.06 -10.24 -4.79
N GLY A 276 24.79 -9.50 -3.94
CA GLY A 276 24.43 -8.13 -3.58
C GLY A 276 24.40 -7.20 -4.81
N ARG A 277 25.40 -7.32 -5.68
CA ARG A 277 25.49 -6.51 -6.89
C ARG A 277 24.35 -6.81 -7.87
N PHE A 278 23.94 -8.07 -8.02
CA PHE A 278 22.78 -8.41 -8.85
C PHE A 278 21.46 -7.87 -8.29
N ILE A 279 21.30 -7.80 -6.97
CA ILE A 279 20.14 -7.13 -6.37
C ILE A 279 20.16 -5.64 -6.72
N GLU A 280 21.31 -4.96 -6.61
CA GLU A 280 21.44 -3.56 -6.99
C GLU A 280 21.06 -3.33 -8.46
N LEU A 281 21.57 -4.15 -9.39
CA LEU A 281 21.23 -4.04 -10.81
C LEU A 281 19.74 -4.29 -11.07
N ALA A 282 19.15 -5.28 -10.41
CA ALA A 282 17.73 -5.58 -10.53
C ALA A 282 16.82 -4.43 -10.06
N GLN A 283 17.29 -3.61 -9.11
CA GLN A 283 16.55 -2.46 -8.58
C GLN A 283 16.61 -1.22 -9.47
N LEU A 284 17.44 -1.21 -10.52
CA LEU A 284 17.52 -0.09 -11.45
C LEU A 284 16.21 0.04 -12.23
N SER A 285 15.58 1.21 -12.09
CA SER A 285 14.40 1.61 -12.87
C SER A 285 14.79 2.10 -14.26
N GLU A 286 13.82 2.20 -15.16
CA GLU A 286 14.00 2.91 -16.42
C GLU A 286 14.46 4.37 -16.17
N GLY A 287 15.42 4.85 -16.96
CA GLY A 287 16.01 6.18 -16.82
C GLY A 287 17.00 6.31 -15.67
N TRP A 288 17.58 5.21 -15.18
CA TRP A 288 18.54 5.23 -14.07
C TRP A 288 19.83 6.00 -14.38
N ASN A 289 20.21 6.12 -15.65
CA ASN A 289 21.34 6.93 -16.07
C ASN A 289 20.88 8.36 -16.41
N ASP A 290 21.31 9.34 -15.63
CA ASP A 290 20.99 10.77 -15.87
C ASP A 290 21.51 11.27 -17.22
N GLU A 291 22.63 10.72 -17.70
CA GLU A 291 23.24 11.05 -18.99
C GLU A 291 22.54 10.35 -20.17
N ALA A 292 21.91 9.20 -19.90
CA ALA A 292 21.15 8.41 -20.87
C ALA A 292 19.77 8.08 -20.31
N ARG A 293 18.85 9.05 -20.36
CA ARG A 293 17.48 8.91 -19.83
C ARG A 293 16.65 7.80 -20.51
N SER A 294 17.10 7.30 -21.66
CA SER A 294 16.53 6.13 -22.32
C SER A 294 17.07 4.80 -21.78
N SER A 295 17.86 4.83 -20.70
CA SER A 295 18.42 3.64 -20.08
C SER A 295 17.31 2.70 -19.61
N GLU A 296 17.37 1.46 -20.07
CA GLU A 296 16.40 0.44 -19.72
C GLU A 296 16.74 -0.20 -18.37
N ALA A 297 15.72 -0.74 -17.71
CA ALA A 297 15.91 -1.52 -16.50
C ALA A 297 16.61 -2.85 -16.84
N VAL A 298 17.57 -3.27 -16.02
CA VAL A 298 18.37 -4.48 -16.29
C VAL A 298 17.47 -5.73 -16.35
N ALA A 299 17.60 -6.51 -17.41
CA ALA A 299 16.85 -7.73 -17.66
C ALA A 299 17.36 -8.89 -16.79
N PHE A 300 16.42 -9.73 -16.32
CA PHE A 300 16.78 -10.87 -15.47
C PHE A 300 17.52 -11.97 -16.23
N SER A 301 17.19 -12.16 -17.51
CA SER A 301 17.96 -13.00 -18.44
C SER A 301 19.43 -12.60 -18.51
N ALA A 302 19.72 -11.29 -18.55
CA ALA A 302 21.09 -10.79 -18.54
C ALA A 302 21.79 -11.06 -17.19
N ILE A 303 21.08 -10.87 -16.07
CA ILE A 303 21.60 -11.19 -14.73
C ILE A 303 21.87 -12.69 -14.59
N ASP A 304 20.97 -13.54 -15.07
CA ASP A 304 21.11 -15.00 -15.00
C ASP A 304 22.29 -15.47 -15.89
N GLY A 305 22.41 -14.93 -17.10
CA GLY A 305 23.56 -15.20 -17.97
C GLY A 305 24.88 -14.76 -17.35
N ALA A 306 24.91 -13.56 -16.74
CA ALA A 306 26.07 -13.08 -16.00
C ALA A 306 26.39 -13.97 -14.79
N ARG A 307 25.37 -14.46 -14.05
CA ARG A 307 25.54 -15.37 -12.91
C ARG A 307 26.24 -16.65 -13.34
N GLU A 308 25.81 -17.25 -14.46
CA GLU A 308 26.40 -18.49 -14.98
C GLU A 308 27.87 -18.30 -15.39
N ILE A 309 28.22 -17.13 -15.94
CA ILE A 309 29.61 -16.76 -16.21
C ILE A 309 30.41 -16.67 -14.91
N LEU A 310 29.92 -15.93 -13.91
CA LEU A 310 30.61 -15.73 -12.64
C LEU A 310 30.80 -17.04 -11.86
N ARG A 311 29.82 -17.94 -11.89
CA ARG A 311 29.94 -19.29 -11.32
C ARG A 311 31.08 -20.07 -11.97
N HIS A 312 31.24 -19.98 -13.29
CA HIS A 312 32.37 -20.60 -13.99
C HIS A 312 33.70 -19.96 -13.59
N VAL A 313 33.79 -18.62 -13.60
CA VAL A 313 34.97 -17.84 -13.19
C VAL A 313 35.43 -18.21 -11.78
N ALA A 314 34.50 -18.28 -10.82
CA ALA A 314 34.79 -18.69 -9.45
C ALA A 314 35.25 -20.15 -9.36
N LYS A 315 34.62 -21.06 -10.13
CA LYS A 315 34.98 -22.48 -10.17
C LYS A 315 36.41 -22.71 -10.67
N ILE A 316 36.87 -21.91 -11.64
CA ILE A 316 38.25 -21.98 -12.15
C ILE A 316 39.23 -21.11 -11.35
N GLY A 317 38.79 -20.50 -10.24
CA GLY A 317 39.63 -19.76 -9.30
C GLY A 317 40.17 -18.43 -9.82
N ARG A 318 39.45 -17.80 -10.76
CA ARG A 318 39.82 -16.50 -11.33
C ARG A 318 39.25 -15.32 -10.56
N GLU A 319 39.84 -14.16 -10.81
CA GLU A 319 39.36 -12.91 -10.24
C GLU A 319 37.97 -12.54 -10.79
N ILE A 320 37.12 -12.06 -9.89
CA ILE A 320 35.75 -11.66 -10.19
C ILE A 320 35.81 -10.31 -10.95
N PRO A 321 35.18 -10.20 -12.12
CA PRO A 321 35.15 -8.94 -12.87
C PRO A 321 34.36 -7.85 -12.14
N GLY A 322 34.53 -6.61 -12.60
CA GLY A 322 33.54 -5.56 -12.37
C GLY A 322 32.22 -5.93 -13.05
N ILE A 323 31.09 -5.64 -12.38
CA ILE A 323 29.75 -5.97 -12.87
C ILE A 323 28.98 -4.66 -13.02
N TYR A 324 28.61 -4.32 -14.24
CA TYR A 324 28.00 -3.05 -14.60
C TYR A 324 26.69 -3.26 -15.35
N PRO A 325 25.68 -2.38 -15.16
CA PRO A 325 24.53 -2.34 -16.05
C PRO A 325 24.94 -1.77 -17.42
N SER A 326 24.26 -2.21 -18.49
CA SER A 326 24.30 -1.51 -19.78
C SER A 326 23.00 -0.73 -20.00
N GLU A 327 23.07 0.31 -20.84
CA GLU A 327 21.94 1.23 -21.07
C GLU A 327 20.76 0.56 -21.80
N ASP A 328 21.01 -0.52 -22.52
CA ASP A 328 19.99 -1.33 -23.20
C ASP A 328 19.35 -2.37 -22.28
N GLY A 329 19.66 -2.39 -20.99
CA GLY A 329 19.10 -3.33 -20.02
C GLY A 329 19.86 -4.65 -19.92
N GLY A 330 21.09 -4.73 -20.43
CA GLY A 330 22.00 -5.85 -20.24
C GLY A 330 22.93 -5.72 -19.02
N VAL A 331 23.93 -6.60 -18.96
CA VAL A 331 24.98 -6.63 -17.92
C VAL A 331 26.35 -6.74 -18.58
N SER A 332 27.28 -5.86 -18.24
CA SER A 332 28.69 -5.92 -18.64
C SER A 332 29.55 -6.50 -17.53
N LEU A 333 30.39 -7.49 -17.87
CA LEU A 333 31.42 -8.07 -17.02
C LEU A 333 32.79 -7.63 -17.53
N GLU A 334 33.53 -6.88 -16.72
CA GLU A 334 34.80 -6.27 -17.13
C GLU A 334 35.99 -6.69 -16.28
N TRP A 335 37.02 -7.20 -16.93
CA TRP A 335 38.34 -7.37 -16.35
C TRP A 335 39.29 -6.32 -16.94
N ALA A 336 39.65 -5.34 -16.12
CA ALA A 336 40.54 -4.27 -16.52
C ALA A 336 41.94 -4.43 -15.90
N SER A 337 42.95 -4.17 -16.72
CA SER A 337 44.36 -4.09 -16.30
C SER A 337 45.07 -2.97 -17.08
N PRO A 338 46.26 -2.53 -16.66
CA PRO A 338 47.02 -1.51 -17.41
C PRO A 338 47.38 -1.90 -18.85
N GLN A 339 47.34 -3.19 -19.20
CA GLN A 339 47.75 -3.71 -20.50
C GLN A 339 46.57 -4.12 -21.39
N ARG A 340 45.44 -4.50 -20.78
CA ARG A 340 44.27 -5.02 -21.50
C ARG A 340 42.97 -4.80 -20.73
N VAL A 341 41.88 -4.72 -21.47
CA VAL A 341 40.50 -4.80 -20.97
C VAL A 341 39.80 -5.95 -21.67
N ILE A 342 39.13 -6.80 -20.91
CA ILE A 342 38.30 -7.87 -21.43
C ILE A 342 36.88 -7.57 -20.97
N THR A 343 35.94 -7.54 -21.89
CA THR A 343 34.53 -7.34 -21.59
C THR A 343 33.70 -8.51 -22.10
N ILE A 344 32.72 -8.92 -21.32
CA ILE A 344 31.65 -9.82 -21.74
C ILE A 344 30.35 -9.11 -21.45
N GLU A 345 29.63 -8.75 -22.49
CA GLU A 345 28.32 -8.11 -22.41
C GLU A 345 27.25 -9.19 -22.58
N VAL A 346 26.30 -9.20 -21.66
CA VAL A 346 25.12 -10.06 -21.71
C VAL A 346 23.93 -9.18 -22.01
N SER A 347 23.38 -9.32 -23.21
CA SER A 347 22.24 -8.54 -23.67
C SER A 347 20.94 -8.96 -22.96
N PRO A 348 19.86 -8.15 -23.06
CA PRO A 348 18.56 -8.49 -22.48
C PRO A 348 17.95 -9.80 -22.98
N ASP A 349 18.28 -10.23 -24.20
CA ASP A 349 17.83 -11.49 -24.80
C ASP A 349 18.77 -12.68 -24.51
N GLY A 350 19.83 -12.46 -23.72
CA GLY A 350 20.75 -13.52 -23.30
C GLY A 350 21.82 -13.86 -24.33
N VAL A 351 22.08 -12.95 -25.27
CA VAL A 351 23.20 -13.03 -26.21
C VAL A 351 24.46 -12.48 -25.53
N TYR A 352 25.58 -13.17 -25.74
CA TYR A 352 26.88 -12.82 -25.20
C TYR A 352 27.74 -12.18 -26.29
N GLU A 353 28.22 -10.98 -26.04
CA GLU A 353 29.26 -10.34 -26.85
C GLU A 353 30.57 -10.32 -26.06
N MET A 354 31.67 -10.78 -26.66
CA MET A 354 32.96 -10.92 -25.98
C MET A 354 34.02 -10.12 -26.71
N ASN A 355 34.62 -9.16 -26.01
CA ASN A 355 35.59 -8.25 -26.57
C ASN A 355 36.90 -8.26 -25.77
N ARG A 356 38.01 -8.09 -26.49
CA ARG A 356 39.34 -7.85 -25.91
C ARG A 356 39.93 -6.59 -26.50
N TYR A 357 40.44 -5.73 -25.64
CA TYR A 357 41.13 -4.51 -26.01
C TYR A 357 42.54 -4.52 -25.40
N SER A 358 43.56 -4.29 -26.22
CA SER A 358 44.95 -4.12 -25.81
C SER A 358 45.32 -2.64 -25.76
N ARG A 359 46.27 -2.30 -24.89
CA ARG A 359 46.86 -0.94 -24.82
C ARG A 359 47.45 -0.49 -26.16
N ASP A 360 47.92 -1.42 -26.99
CA ASP A 360 48.50 -1.13 -28.30
C ASP A 360 47.44 -0.82 -29.38
N GLY A 361 46.16 -0.77 -29.00
CA GLY A 361 45.04 -0.49 -29.89
C GLY A 361 44.54 -1.71 -30.66
N GLU A 362 45.12 -2.89 -30.44
CA GLU A 362 44.58 -4.14 -30.96
C GLU A 362 43.28 -4.49 -30.24
N SER A 363 42.20 -4.66 -31.00
CA SER A 363 40.94 -5.20 -30.50
C SER A 363 40.60 -6.52 -31.19
N SER A 364 39.99 -7.43 -30.45
CA SER A 364 39.43 -8.67 -30.98
C SER A 364 38.03 -8.82 -30.42
N ALA A 365 37.04 -8.78 -31.30
CA ALA A 365 35.66 -9.12 -31.00
C ALA A 365 35.40 -10.57 -31.42
N VAL A 366 34.68 -11.32 -30.59
CA VAL A 366 34.09 -12.59 -30.99
C VAL A 366 32.65 -12.32 -31.43
N GLU A 367 32.21 -12.99 -32.49
CA GLU A 367 30.82 -12.90 -32.94
C GLU A 367 29.85 -13.18 -31.79
N PRO A 368 28.78 -12.37 -31.65
CA PRO A 368 27.76 -12.58 -30.62
C PRO A 368 27.21 -13.99 -30.66
N THR A 369 26.97 -14.58 -29.48
CA THR A 369 26.54 -15.97 -29.37
C THR A 369 25.58 -16.17 -28.22
N GLU A 370 24.61 -17.07 -28.35
CA GLU A 370 23.79 -17.57 -27.23
C GLU A 370 24.47 -18.76 -26.51
N ASN A 371 25.59 -19.24 -27.04
CA ASN A 371 26.23 -20.46 -26.56
C ASN A 371 27.17 -20.18 -25.37
N LEU A 372 26.68 -20.45 -24.16
CA LEU A 372 27.42 -20.31 -22.91
C LEU A 372 28.74 -21.12 -22.89
N ASP A 373 28.82 -22.29 -23.54
CA ASP A 373 30.08 -23.06 -23.57
C ASP A 373 31.16 -22.36 -24.41
N GLY A 374 30.74 -21.60 -25.44
CA GLY A 374 31.63 -20.73 -26.20
C GLY A 374 32.22 -19.61 -25.33
N VAL A 375 31.38 -19.02 -24.46
CA VAL A 375 31.79 -18.00 -23.50
C VAL A 375 32.74 -18.55 -22.44
N LYS A 376 32.43 -19.73 -21.87
CA LYS A 376 33.31 -20.41 -20.91
C LYS A 376 34.68 -20.71 -21.52
N LYS A 377 34.71 -21.20 -22.76
CA LYS A 377 35.95 -21.42 -23.50
C LYS A 377 36.71 -20.11 -23.74
N PHE A 378 36.02 -19.03 -24.13
CA PHE A 378 36.65 -17.72 -24.28
C PHE A 378 37.32 -17.26 -22.99
N ILE A 379 36.65 -17.44 -21.84
CA ILE A 379 37.23 -17.16 -20.53
C ILE A 379 38.46 -18.04 -20.32
N ASP A 380 38.33 -19.37 -20.42
CA ASP A 380 39.42 -20.33 -20.21
C ASP A 380 40.66 -20.01 -21.05
N ASP A 381 40.47 -19.64 -22.33
CA ASP A 381 41.52 -19.30 -23.28
C ASP A 381 42.16 -17.92 -23.03
N THR A 382 41.52 -17.07 -22.23
CA THR A 382 42.06 -15.76 -21.88
C THR A 382 42.88 -15.88 -20.60
N ASP A 383 44.14 -15.45 -20.57
CA ASP A 383 44.79 -15.21 -19.28
C ASP A 383 44.04 -14.06 -18.60
N VAL A 384 43.52 -14.21 -17.39
CA VAL A 384 42.83 -13.12 -16.67
C VAL A 384 43.57 -12.90 -15.36
N GLU A 385 44.82 -12.49 -15.49
CA GLU A 385 45.55 -11.85 -14.40
C GLU A 385 45.25 -10.35 -14.49
N ALA A 386 44.48 -9.83 -13.54
CA ALA A 386 44.42 -8.41 -13.23
C ALA A 386 45.14 -8.17 -11.90
N VAL A 387 45.71 -6.97 -11.76
CA VAL A 387 46.66 -6.61 -10.72
C VAL A 387 45.92 -6.40 -9.41
N ARG A 388 46.32 -7.12 -8.35
CA ARG A 388 45.98 -6.78 -6.96
C ARG A 388 46.38 -5.32 -6.70
N GLY A 389 45.40 -4.42 -6.69
CA GLY A 389 45.51 -3.04 -6.23
C GLY A 389 45.01 -2.91 -4.80
#